data_AF-A0A2G5V2Y6-F1
#
_entry.id   AF-A0A2G5V2Y6-F1
#
_cell.length_a   1.000
_cell.length_b   1.000
_cell.length_c   1.000
_cell.angle_alpha   90.00
_cell.angle_beta   90.00
_cell.angle_gamma   90.00
#
_symmetry.space_group_name_H-M   'P 1'
#
loop_
_entity.id
_entity.type
_entity.pdbx_description
1 polymer ?
#
loop_
_entity_poly.entity_id
_entity_poly.type
_entity_poly.pdbx_seq_one_letter_code
_entity_poly.pdbx_strand_id
1 'polypeptide(L)'
;MTTTLLILLHVLAVFKHEPKKPKLERTDQKLADRIISLLQQHEDGNLESYEETTLETCPDEELDPDYDPEECLESTERNFAGIGSPQMVLFGGILVAISKVWEAVLFYPLNDMDLRRLVDYEKAGEIKPDSRAIIAFISAQLYERTIKEIRSGHILHDSVLRSIISEIIDDYQIETDFYGSPNWLNTWKRAHRISSRRITTFVSKKRFLDKDVLLQKMDQFVKDARVAFQGFDPLSTYNLDQSGFQKELFTKRTLAETGTETIEIVTSSATGITHSYTVLPMLRLDGLLHPKLYVVFAEPSGSFPQNPPPYNAPNLVLAAAKGHIMGKDLMADFFERVVFTDDVADDVLLVADSWPCWRRDDVIDSVRPPNKKVKTIIIPPGATGQIQPLDIGIFRQFKKFMKNLTEYAQRKEKDFKPHQRDSIIKMLSQAYWQMCSPIFQEWRQYAWYSGGYVDICAPKCDRPIQYCFDRKVYGKCQLSGCKRLSMVKCAYCAKNICFQQFVIECHRCV
;
A
#
# COMPACT_ATOMS: atom_id res chain seq x y z
N MET A 1 9.36 9.39 42.01
CA MET A 1 8.44 9.74 40.92
C MET A 1 9.10 9.24 39.64
N THR A 2 8.44 8.46 38.79
CA THR A 2 9.06 7.97 37.54
C THR A 2 9.34 9.15 36.61
N THR A 3 10.39 9.06 35.80
CA THR A 3 10.75 10.09 34.80
C THR A 3 9.58 10.38 33.86
N THR A 4 8.82 9.36 33.45
CA THR A 4 7.58 9.51 32.66
C THR A 4 6.53 10.38 33.37
N LEU A 5 6.33 10.20 34.67
CA LEU A 5 5.34 10.98 35.43
C LEU A 5 5.79 12.44 35.60
N LEU A 6 7.09 12.69 35.77
CA LEU A 6 7.65 14.05 35.79
C LEU A 6 7.48 14.77 34.45
N ILE A 7 7.66 14.08 33.33
CA ILE A 7 7.41 14.61 31.98
C ILE A 7 5.95 15.02 31.84
N LEU A 8 5.01 14.14 32.20
CA LEU A 8 3.57 14.44 32.11
C LEU A 8 3.16 15.63 33.00
N LEU A 9 3.71 15.73 34.21
CA LEU A 9 3.47 16.88 35.09
C LEU A 9 4.04 18.17 34.52
N HIS A 10 5.20 18.12 33.86
CA HIS A 10 5.77 19.28 33.18
C HIS A 10 4.89 19.74 32.01
N VAL A 11 4.45 18.80 31.16
CA VAL A 11 3.54 19.08 30.04
C VAL A 11 2.24 19.71 30.56
N LEU A 12 1.63 19.13 31.60
CA LEU A 12 0.40 19.64 32.21
C LEU A 12 0.59 21.08 32.75
N ALA A 13 1.70 21.34 33.46
CA ALA A 13 2.01 22.66 34.00
C ALA A 13 2.20 23.72 32.90
N VAL A 14 2.70 23.32 31.71
CA VAL A 14 2.80 24.21 30.55
C VAL A 14 1.43 24.60 30.01
N PHE A 15 0.53 23.63 29.82
CA PHE A 15 -0.84 23.88 29.32
C PHE A 15 -1.73 24.61 30.32
N LYS A 16 -1.50 24.43 31.62
CA LYS A 16 -2.21 25.17 32.69
C LYS A 16 -1.61 26.55 32.98
N HIS A 17 -0.56 26.95 32.26
CA HIS A 17 0.18 28.19 32.50
C HIS A 17 0.65 28.36 33.95
N GLU A 18 1.08 27.27 34.59
CA GLU A 18 1.52 27.31 35.98
C GLU A 18 2.86 28.05 36.13
N PRO A 19 3.03 28.88 37.17
CA PRO A 19 4.24 29.68 37.39
C PRO A 19 5.46 28.83 37.79
N LYS A 20 5.26 27.60 38.25
CA LYS A 20 6.33 26.66 38.60
C LYS A 20 6.19 25.39 37.80
N LYS A 21 7.24 25.01 37.08
CA LYS A 21 7.30 23.77 36.29
C LYS A 21 8.33 22.81 36.91
N PRO A 22 8.05 21.50 36.96
CA PRO A 22 9.05 20.50 37.33
C PRO A 22 10.31 20.63 36.46
N LYS A 23 11.50 20.56 37.06
CA LYS A 23 12.76 20.53 36.31
C LYS A 23 12.95 19.15 35.69
N LEU A 24 13.25 19.11 34.39
CA LEU A 24 13.55 17.88 33.65
C LEU A 24 15.03 17.86 33.25
N GLU A 25 15.57 16.66 33.10
CA GLU A 25 16.87 16.47 32.46
C GLU A 25 16.78 16.72 30.94
N ARG A 26 17.92 16.91 30.29
CA ARG A 26 18.00 17.35 28.88
C ARG A 26 17.29 16.39 27.90
N THR A 27 17.33 15.08 28.16
CA THR A 27 16.66 14.06 27.34
C THR A 27 15.14 14.13 27.50
N ASP A 28 14.69 14.25 28.74
CA ASP A 28 13.28 14.30 29.13
C ASP A 28 12.63 15.60 28.69
N GLN A 29 13.37 16.72 28.74
CA GLN A 29 12.91 18.00 28.22
C GLN A 29 12.62 17.94 26.72
N LYS A 30 13.48 17.28 25.93
CA LYS A 30 13.23 17.11 24.48
C LYS A 30 11.96 16.31 24.20
N LEU A 31 11.69 15.28 25.01
CA LEU A 31 10.47 14.49 24.88
C LEU A 31 9.24 15.29 25.30
N ALA A 32 9.32 16.04 26.42
CA ALA A 32 8.26 16.93 26.88
C ALA A 32 7.92 18.01 25.84
N ASP A 33 8.93 18.68 25.27
CA ASP A 33 8.76 19.70 24.23
C ASP A 33 8.10 19.11 22.98
N ARG A 34 8.45 17.87 22.61
CA ARG A 34 7.82 17.17 21.49
C ARG A 34 6.36 16.82 21.78
N ILE A 35 6.03 16.36 22.98
CA ILE A 35 4.64 16.09 23.39
C ILE A 35 3.82 17.39 23.37
N ILE A 36 4.36 18.50 23.90
CA ILE A 36 3.70 19.82 23.87
C ILE A 36 3.44 20.25 22.43
N SER A 37 4.44 20.16 21.57
CA SER A 37 4.30 20.51 20.15
C SER A 37 3.24 19.66 19.44
N LEU A 38 3.14 18.36 19.75
CA LEU A 38 2.13 17.47 19.16
C LEU A 38 0.72 17.82 19.64
N LEU A 39 0.57 18.12 20.93
CA LEU A 39 -0.72 18.54 21.52
C LEU A 39 -1.18 19.90 20.98
N GLN A 40 -0.27 20.86 20.81
CA GLN A 40 -0.58 22.14 20.17
C GLN A 40 -0.96 21.97 18.69
N GLN A 41 -0.22 21.13 17.96
CA GLN A 41 -0.59 20.78 16.58
C GLN A 41 -1.97 20.11 16.51
N HIS A 42 -2.35 19.33 17.53
CA HIS A 42 -3.69 18.75 17.61
C HIS A 42 -4.78 19.80 17.83
N GLU A 43 -4.58 20.73 18.78
CA GLU A 43 -5.51 21.85 19.03
C GLU A 43 -5.64 22.76 17.80
N ASP A 44 -4.55 22.97 17.07
CA ASP A 44 -4.51 23.78 15.84
C ASP A 44 -5.04 23.03 14.60
N GLY A 45 -5.45 21.76 14.73
CA GLY A 45 -5.96 20.94 13.63
C GLY A 45 -4.90 20.52 12.58
N ASN A 46 -3.62 20.65 12.92
CA ASN A 46 -2.46 20.37 12.05
C ASN A 46 -1.77 19.03 12.36
N LEU A 47 -2.26 18.27 13.35
CA LEU A 47 -1.68 16.97 13.69
C LEU A 47 -2.14 15.89 12.70
N GLU A 48 -1.28 15.56 11.74
CA GLU A 48 -1.49 14.43 10.84
C GLU A 48 -1.07 13.12 11.52
N SER A 49 -2.01 12.20 11.73
CA SER A 49 -1.70 10.83 12.13
C SER A 49 -1.38 10.00 10.88
N TYR A 50 -0.10 9.78 10.61
CA TYR A 50 0.32 8.73 9.69
C TYR A 50 0.57 7.46 10.51
N GLU A 51 -0.30 6.47 10.38
CA GLU A 51 0.11 5.09 10.66
C GLU A 51 1.00 4.65 9.50
N GLU A 52 2.29 4.94 9.62
CA GLU A 52 3.29 4.20 8.85
C GLU A 52 3.36 2.82 9.48
N THR A 53 2.54 1.88 8.99
CA THR A 53 2.65 0.48 9.43
C THR A 53 3.93 -0.09 8.85
N THR A 54 5.04 0.15 9.54
CA THR A 54 6.24 -0.64 9.38
C THR A 54 5.88 -2.06 9.79
N LEU A 55 5.60 -2.92 8.80
CA LEU A 55 5.55 -4.37 9.01
C LEU A 55 6.94 -4.79 9.50
N GLU A 56 7.11 -4.86 10.82
CA GLU A 56 8.14 -5.65 11.46
C GLU A 56 7.78 -7.12 11.21
N THR A 57 8.62 -7.78 10.42
CA THR A 57 8.50 -9.23 10.18
C THR A 57 8.91 -9.97 11.44
N CYS A 58 8.07 -10.89 11.89
CA CYS A 58 8.49 -11.94 12.82
C CYS A 58 9.46 -12.89 12.08
N PRO A 59 10.55 -13.37 12.71
CA PRO A 59 11.58 -14.18 12.07
C PRO A 59 11.12 -15.53 11.49
N ASP A 60 9.93 -16.02 11.85
CA ASP A 60 9.52 -17.41 11.60
C ASP A 60 8.55 -17.63 10.42
N GLU A 61 8.39 -16.66 9.51
CA GLU A 61 7.59 -16.89 8.29
C GLU A 61 8.43 -17.52 7.17
N GLU A 62 8.38 -18.85 7.05
CA GLU A 62 8.76 -19.55 5.82
C GLU A 62 7.89 -19.03 4.66
N LEU A 63 8.49 -18.19 3.82
CA LEU A 63 7.89 -17.70 2.59
C LEU A 63 8.17 -18.68 1.46
N ASP A 64 7.10 -19.12 0.79
CA ASP A 64 7.13 -19.95 -0.41
C ASP A 64 8.06 -19.30 -1.48
N PRO A 65 9.13 -20.00 -1.92
CA PRO A 65 10.13 -19.47 -2.84
C PRO A 65 9.61 -19.15 -4.25
N ASP A 66 8.45 -19.66 -4.67
CA ASP A 66 7.99 -19.60 -6.07
C ASP A 66 6.69 -18.81 -6.30
N TYR A 67 6.23 -17.99 -5.34
CA TYR A 67 4.95 -17.28 -5.51
C TYR A 67 5.05 -16.04 -6.42
N ASP A 68 4.69 -16.19 -7.69
CA ASP A 68 4.33 -15.11 -8.62
C ASP A 68 2.79 -14.89 -8.66
N PRO A 69 2.26 -13.74 -8.19
CA PRO A 69 0.83 -13.46 -8.23
C PRO A 69 0.23 -13.29 -9.64
N GLU A 70 1.04 -13.23 -10.71
CA GLU A 70 0.55 -13.20 -12.10
C GLU A 70 0.48 -14.60 -12.75
N GLU A 71 1.06 -15.67 -12.17
CA GLU A 71 0.99 -17.04 -12.75
C GLU A 71 -0.33 -17.78 -12.47
N CYS A 72 -1.16 -17.30 -11.54
CA CYS A 72 -2.43 -17.95 -11.17
C CYS A 72 -3.65 -17.46 -11.97
N LEU A 73 -3.45 -16.67 -13.03
CA LEU A 73 -4.52 -16.26 -13.93
C LEU A 73 -4.40 -17.02 -15.25
N GLU A 74 -4.77 -18.31 -15.21
CA GLU A 74 -5.56 -19.03 -16.23
C GLU A 74 -5.34 -20.54 -16.12
N SER A 75 -6.38 -21.27 -15.72
CA SER A 75 -6.96 -22.33 -16.57
C SER A 75 -8.03 -23.11 -15.81
N THR A 76 -9.22 -23.14 -16.42
CA THR A 76 -10.40 -23.94 -16.08
C THR A 76 -11.18 -23.53 -14.82
N GLU A 77 -11.93 -22.43 -14.98
CA GLU A 77 -13.27 -22.35 -14.39
C GLU A 77 -14.07 -23.61 -14.76
N ARG A 78 -14.35 -24.46 -13.77
CA ARG A 78 -15.47 -25.39 -13.86
C ARG A 78 -16.62 -24.81 -13.07
N ASN A 79 -17.64 -24.40 -13.81
CA ASN A 79 -18.96 -23.96 -13.37
C ASN A 79 -19.41 -24.64 -12.06
N PHE A 80 -19.71 -23.82 -11.04
CA PHE A 80 -20.54 -24.25 -9.92
C PHE A 80 -21.92 -23.59 -10.09
N ALA A 81 -22.90 -24.38 -10.51
CA ALA A 81 -24.31 -23.98 -10.46
C ALA A 81 -24.74 -23.99 -8.98
N GLY A 82 -25.29 -22.87 -8.51
CA GLY A 82 -25.63 -22.64 -7.11
C GLY A 82 -26.57 -23.68 -6.48
N ILE A 83 -26.62 -23.65 -5.15
CA ILE A 83 -27.47 -24.54 -4.35
C ILE A 83 -28.93 -24.04 -4.39
N GLY A 84 -29.78 -24.77 -5.09
CA GLY A 84 -31.21 -24.88 -4.79
C GLY A 84 -31.52 -26.32 -4.32
N SER A 85 -32.07 -26.43 -3.10
CA SER A 85 -32.72 -27.56 -2.38
C SER A 85 -32.72 -28.98 -3.00
N PRO A 86 -32.50 -30.09 -2.24
CA PRO A 86 -33.16 -30.43 -0.95
C PRO A 86 -32.18 -30.88 0.16
N GLN A 87 -32.67 -31.19 1.37
CA GLN A 87 -31.85 -31.79 2.43
C GLN A 87 -31.35 -33.18 2.00
N MET A 88 -30.04 -33.30 1.81
CA MET A 88 -29.35 -34.52 1.35
C MET A 88 -28.46 -35.08 2.47
N VAL A 89 -28.22 -36.38 2.44
CA VAL A 89 -27.27 -37.07 3.32
C VAL A 89 -26.30 -37.91 2.48
N LEU A 90 -25.06 -38.01 2.95
CA LEU A 90 -23.99 -38.77 2.30
C LEU A 90 -24.04 -40.24 2.74
N PHE A 91 -24.28 -41.15 1.81
CA PHE A 91 -24.30 -42.59 2.07
C PHE A 91 -23.29 -43.28 1.14
N GLY A 92 -22.26 -43.91 1.71
CA GLY A 92 -21.21 -44.58 0.92
C GLY A 92 -20.45 -43.67 -0.06
N GLY A 93 -20.41 -42.35 0.18
CA GLY A 93 -19.78 -41.37 -0.72
C GLY A 93 -20.67 -40.83 -1.84
N ILE A 94 -21.95 -41.23 -1.90
CA ILE A 94 -22.94 -40.74 -2.85
C ILE A 94 -23.97 -39.87 -2.10
N LEU A 95 -24.33 -38.72 -2.67
CA LEU A 95 -25.36 -37.82 -2.11
C LEU A 95 -26.76 -38.36 -2.42
N VAL A 96 -27.54 -38.63 -1.37
CA VAL A 96 -28.89 -39.21 -1.46
C VAL A 96 -29.90 -38.30 -0.75
N ALA A 97 -31.09 -38.13 -1.32
CA ALA A 97 -32.17 -37.36 -0.71
C ALA A 97 -32.70 -38.04 0.56
N ILE A 98 -32.97 -37.27 1.62
CA ILE A 98 -33.46 -37.82 2.89
C ILE A 98 -34.75 -38.64 2.72
N SER A 99 -35.65 -38.25 1.81
CA SER A 99 -36.87 -39.01 1.51
C SER A 99 -36.58 -40.41 0.96
N LYS A 100 -35.57 -40.55 0.10
CA LYS A 100 -35.08 -41.82 -0.44
C LYS A 100 -34.43 -42.69 0.63
N VAL A 101 -33.79 -42.07 1.63
CA VAL A 101 -33.23 -42.79 2.78
C VAL A 101 -34.32 -43.39 3.64
N TRP A 102 -35.41 -42.66 3.90
CA TRP A 102 -36.55 -43.20 4.64
C TRP A 102 -37.30 -44.29 3.85
N GLU A 103 -37.43 -44.18 2.53
CA GLU A 103 -37.90 -45.29 1.68
C GLU A 103 -37.00 -46.53 1.80
N ALA A 104 -35.68 -46.36 1.81
CA ALA A 104 -34.72 -47.45 1.92
C ALA A 104 -34.74 -48.11 3.31
N VAL A 105 -34.90 -47.33 4.38
CA VAL A 105 -35.05 -47.84 5.76
C VAL A 105 -36.33 -48.65 5.92
N LEU A 106 -37.40 -48.31 5.20
CA LEU A 106 -38.64 -49.09 5.16
C LEU A 106 -38.54 -50.35 4.28
N PHE A 107 -37.60 -50.39 3.32
CA PHE A 107 -37.49 -51.45 2.33
C PHE A 107 -36.41 -52.50 2.65
N TYR A 108 -35.30 -52.13 3.31
CA TYR A 108 -34.20 -53.05 3.63
C TYR A 108 -34.33 -53.61 5.06
N PRO A 109 -34.35 -54.94 5.23
CA PRO A 109 -34.24 -55.54 6.56
C PRO A 109 -32.82 -55.27 7.09
N LEU A 110 -32.75 -54.62 8.24
CA LEU A 110 -31.50 -54.35 8.94
C LEU A 110 -30.78 -55.66 9.24
N ASN A 111 -29.46 -55.70 9.00
CA ASN A 111 -28.67 -56.89 9.30
C ASN A 111 -28.49 -57.05 10.82
N ASP A 112 -28.05 -58.24 11.25
CA ASP A 112 -27.87 -58.57 12.68
C ASP A 112 -26.96 -57.59 13.43
N MET A 113 -26.04 -56.90 12.75
CA MET A 113 -25.12 -55.95 13.35
C MET A 113 -25.80 -54.59 13.59
N ASP A 114 -26.65 -54.16 12.66
CA ASP A 114 -27.47 -52.96 12.79
C ASP A 114 -28.61 -53.16 13.81
N LEU A 115 -29.20 -54.36 13.85
CA LEU A 115 -30.15 -54.77 14.89
C LEU A 115 -29.50 -54.80 16.28
N ARG A 116 -28.28 -55.32 16.40
CA ARG A 116 -27.53 -55.28 17.67
C ARG A 116 -27.22 -53.86 18.12
N ARG A 117 -26.81 -52.97 17.20
CA ARG A 117 -26.61 -51.55 17.52
C ARG A 117 -27.89 -50.89 18.01
N LEU A 118 -29.04 -51.17 17.38
CA LEU A 118 -30.33 -50.64 17.83
C LEU A 118 -30.74 -51.17 19.20
N VAL A 119 -30.49 -52.45 19.50
CA VAL A 119 -30.72 -53.04 20.83
C VAL A 119 -29.78 -52.44 21.88
N ASP A 120 -28.52 -52.15 21.52
CA ASP A 120 -27.57 -51.50 22.41
C ASP A 120 -27.97 -50.04 22.68
N TYR A 121 -28.48 -49.32 21.68
CA TYR A 121 -29.04 -47.96 21.84
C TYR A 121 -30.33 -47.96 22.66
N GLU A 122 -31.21 -48.94 22.47
CA GLU A 122 -32.44 -49.13 23.25
C GLU A 122 -32.14 -49.41 24.73
N LYS A 123 -31.10 -50.21 25.01
CA LYS A 123 -30.64 -50.48 26.38
C LYS A 123 -29.92 -49.31 27.04
N ALA A 124 -29.18 -48.52 26.27
CA ALA A 124 -28.45 -47.36 26.78
C ALA A 124 -29.34 -46.13 26.97
N GLY A 125 -30.49 -46.07 26.29
CA GLY A 125 -31.41 -44.92 26.34
C GLY A 125 -30.92 -43.69 25.56
N GLU A 126 -29.71 -43.73 24.99
CA GLU A 126 -29.07 -42.62 24.28
C GLU A 126 -28.25 -43.13 23.08
N ILE A 127 -28.30 -42.41 21.96
CA ILE A 127 -27.48 -42.68 20.76
C ILE A 127 -26.18 -41.88 20.88
N LYS A 128 -25.05 -42.55 21.17
CA LYS A 128 -23.74 -41.90 21.12
C LYS A 128 -23.27 -41.77 19.67
N PRO A 129 -23.02 -40.55 19.15
CA PRO A 129 -22.50 -40.37 17.80
C PRO A 129 -21.10 -40.99 17.69
N ASP A 130 -20.80 -41.57 16.52
CA ASP A 130 -19.47 -42.11 16.29
C ASP A 130 -18.43 -40.98 16.14
N SER A 131 -17.15 -41.31 16.35
CA SER A 131 -16.05 -40.33 16.29
C SER A 131 -15.98 -39.58 14.95
N ARG A 132 -16.40 -40.22 13.85
CA ARG A 132 -16.42 -39.59 12.52
C ARG A 132 -17.52 -38.54 12.40
N ALA A 133 -18.71 -38.81 12.92
CA ALA A 133 -19.81 -37.87 12.98
C ALA A 133 -19.47 -36.68 13.88
N ILE A 134 -18.83 -36.91 15.02
CA ILE A 134 -18.32 -35.85 15.91
C ILE A 134 -17.33 -34.94 15.18
N ILE A 135 -16.32 -35.51 14.52
CA ILE A 135 -15.31 -34.72 13.77
C ILE A 135 -15.95 -33.98 12.59
N ALA A 136 -16.91 -34.59 11.89
CA ALA A 136 -17.61 -33.93 10.79
C ALA A 136 -18.45 -32.73 11.29
N PHE A 137 -19.11 -32.87 12.44
CA PHE A 137 -19.84 -31.78 13.09
C PHE A 137 -18.90 -30.63 13.48
N ILE A 138 -17.81 -30.94 14.19
CA ILE A 138 -16.79 -29.95 14.58
C ILE A 138 -16.22 -29.25 13.34
N SER A 139 -15.94 -30.01 12.26
CA SER A 139 -15.44 -29.47 11.00
C SER A 139 -16.40 -28.47 10.36
N ALA A 140 -17.71 -28.75 10.36
CA ALA A 140 -18.72 -27.85 9.80
C ALA A 140 -18.86 -26.57 10.64
N GLN A 141 -18.92 -26.70 11.97
CA GLN A 141 -18.99 -25.56 12.88
C GLN A 141 -17.72 -24.70 12.84
N LEU A 142 -16.55 -25.34 12.75
CA LEU A 142 -15.27 -24.64 12.59
C LEU A 142 -15.28 -23.78 11.32
N TYR A 143 -15.87 -24.28 10.22
CA TYR A 143 -15.94 -23.52 8.97
C TYR A 143 -16.81 -22.28 9.10
N GLU A 144 -18.01 -22.41 9.66
CA GLU A 144 -18.92 -21.27 9.86
C GLU A 144 -18.29 -20.18 10.72
N ARG A 145 -17.71 -20.55 11.86
CA ARG A 145 -17.02 -19.61 12.77
C ARG A 145 -15.81 -18.98 12.09
N THR A 146 -14.97 -19.79 11.44
CA THR A 146 -13.78 -19.29 10.73
C THR A 146 -14.14 -18.27 9.66
N ILE A 147 -15.17 -18.52 8.83
CA ILE A 147 -15.61 -17.58 7.80
C ILE A 147 -16.15 -16.29 8.40
N LYS A 148 -16.86 -16.36 9.53
CA LYS A 148 -17.32 -15.17 10.26
C LYS A 148 -16.13 -14.33 10.75
N GLU A 149 -15.10 -14.96 11.31
CA GLU A 149 -13.89 -14.28 11.77
C GLU A 149 -13.10 -13.65 10.61
N ILE A 150 -12.94 -14.37 9.48
CA ILE A 150 -12.34 -13.84 8.24
C ILE A 150 -13.13 -12.62 7.75
N ARG A 151 -14.45 -12.74 7.67
CA ARG A 151 -15.34 -11.64 7.25
C ARG A 151 -15.39 -10.50 8.24
N SER A 152 -14.89 -10.66 9.45
CA SER A 152 -14.77 -9.61 10.47
C SER A 152 -13.36 -8.99 10.51
N GLY A 153 -12.43 -9.51 9.69
CA GLY A 153 -11.07 -8.99 9.57
C GLY A 153 -10.11 -9.42 10.68
N HIS A 154 -10.39 -10.52 11.38
CA HIS A 154 -9.51 -11.00 12.44
C HIS A 154 -8.32 -11.79 11.90
N ILE A 155 -7.20 -11.73 12.63
CA ILE A 155 -6.00 -12.52 12.34
C ILE A 155 -6.25 -13.95 12.77
N LEU A 156 -6.06 -14.89 11.84
CA LEU A 156 -6.31 -16.31 12.08
C LEU A 156 -5.03 -17.11 11.83
N HIS A 157 -4.55 -17.75 12.89
CA HIS A 157 -3.49 -18.76 12.84
C HIS A 157 -4.05 -20.12 13.26
N ASP A 158 -3.28 -21.18 13.02
CA ASP A 158 -3.66 -22.54 13.43
C ASP A 158 -3.96 -22.64 14.93
N SER A 159 -3.30 -21.84 15.78
CA SER A 159 -3.62 -21.73 17.22
C SER A 159 -5.04 -21.21 17.46
N VAL A 160 -5.48 -20.21 16.70
CA VAL A 160 -6.84 -19.65 16.79
C VAL A 160 -7.87 -20.67 16.31
N LEU A 161 -7.60 -21.39 15.21
CA LEU A 161 -8.49 -22.46 14.74
C LEU A 161 -8.66 -23.56 15.81
N ARG A 162 -7.60 -23.88 16.56
CA ARG A 162 -7.69 -24.82 17.68
C ARG A 162 -8.49 -24.26 18.86
N SER A 163 -8.35 -22.96 19.17
CA SER A 163 -9.23 -22.28 20.13
C SER A 163 -10.68 -22.44 19.74
N ILE A 164 -11.03 -22.16 18.48
CA ILE A 164 -12.39 -22.29 17.96
C ILE A 164 -12.88 -23.75 18.05
N ILE A 165 -12.02 -24.74 17.79
CA ILE A 165 -12.37 -26.16 18.00
C ILE A 165 -12.71 -26.43 19.47
N SER A 166 -11.89 -25.96 20.41
CA SER A 166 -12.16 -26.10 21.84
C SER A 166 -13.44 -25.38 22.28
N GLU A 167 -13.69 -24.18 21.76
CA GLU A 167 -14.93 -23.43 21.99
C GLU A 167 -16.15 -24.19 21.46
N ILE A 168 -16.07 -24.82 20.27
CA ILE A 168 -17.15 -25.67 19.74
C ILE A 168 -17.39 -26.88 20.65
N ILE A 169 -16.31 -27.53 21.11
CA ILE A 169 -16.42 -28.70 21.99
C ILE A 169 -17.11 -28.32 23.30
N ASP A 170 -16.75 -27.17 23.89
CA ASP A 170 -17.37 -26.66 25.11
C ASP A 170 -18.83 -26.21 24.86
N ASP A 171 -19.09 -25.38 23.85
CA ASP A 171 -20.43 -24.84 23.56
C ASP A 171 -21.47 -25.95 23.32
N TYR A 172 -21.05 -27.04 22.68
CA TYR A 172 -21.91 -28.19 22.37
C TYR A 172 -21.75 -29.36 23.36
N GLN A 173 -20.93 -29.19 24.42
CA GLN A 173 -20.67 -30.19 25.46
C GLN A 173 -20.32 -31.57 24.88
N ILE A 174 -19.41 -31.59 23.90
CA ILE A 174 -19.02 -32.79 23.14
C ILE A 174 -17.96 -33.58 23.92
N GLU A 175 -18.23 -34.85 24.20
CA GLU A 175 -17.24 -35.76 24.79
C GLU A 175 -16.25 -36.24 23.72
N THR A 176 -15.11 -35.55 23.55
CA THR A 176 -14.05 -35.92 22.58
C THR A 176 -12.66 -35.42 23.00
N ASP A 177 -11.61 -36.11 22.55
CA ASP A 177 -10.20 -35.72 22.66
C ASP A 177 -9.68 -35.00 21.38
N PHE A 178 -10.55 -34.77 20.42
CA PHE A 178 -10.20 -34.13 19.15
C PHE A 178 -9.79 -32.67 19.34
N TYR A 179 -8.58 -32.31 18.90
CA TYR A 179 -8.05 -30.94 19.04
C TYR A 179 -7.63 -30.30 17.70
N GLY A 180 -7.77 -31.00 16.58
CA GLY A 180 -7.30 -30.54 15.26
C GLY A 180 -5.77 -30.58 15.12
N SER A 181 -5.23 -31.77 14.86
CA SER A 181 -3.79 -31.95 14.60
C SER A 181 -3.31 -31.12 13.39
N PRO A 182 -2.01 -30.76 13.29
CA PRO A 182 -1.48 -29.97 12.17
C PRO A 182 -1.86 -30.51 10.79
N ASN A 183 -1.73 -31.83 10.60
CA ASN A 183 -2.09 -32.49 9.34
C ASN A 183 -3.58 -32.41 9.03
N TRP A 184 -4.43 -32.53 10.05
CA TRP A 184 -5.87 -32.41 9.90
C TRP A 184 -6.24 -30.98 9.50
N LEU A 185 -5.74 -29.96 10.21
CA LEU A 185 -5.98 -28.56 9.89
C LEU A 185 -5.48 -28.19 8.49
N ASN A 186 -4.31 -28.67 8.08
CA ASN A 186 -3.80 -28.44 6.72
C ASN A 186 -4.67 -29.08 5.64
N THR A 187 -5.27 -30.23 5.91
CA THR A 187 -6.21 -30.89 4.99
C THR A 187 -7.56 -30.18 4.97
N TRP A 188 -8.07 -29.80 6.14
CA TRP A 188 -9.30 -29.05 6.31
C TRP A 188 -9.24 -27.67 5.62
N LYS A 189 -8.16 -26.91 5.83
CA LYS A 189 -7.91 -25.62 5.16
C LYS A 189 -7.95 -25.78 3.64
N ARG A 190 -7.27 -26.80 3.10
CA ARG A 190 -7.29 -27.12 1.65
C ARG A 190 -8.69 -27.46 1.14
N ALA A 191 -9.43 -28.30 1.86
CA ALA A 191 -10.80 -28.69 1.48
C ALA A 191 -11.75 -27.48 1.42
N HIS A 192 -11.55 -26.50 2.29
CA HIS A 192 -12.36 -25.28 2.37
C HIS A 192 -11.78 -24.06 1.62
N ARG A 193 -10.70 -24.25 0.84
CA ARG A 193 -9.99 -23.18 0.10
C ARG A 193 -9.49 -22.03 0.98
N ILE A 194 -9.13 -22.35 2.22
CA ILE A 194 -8.51 -21.42 3.16
C ILE A 194 -6.99 -21.56 3.01
N SER A 195 -6.30 -20.43 2.83
CA SER A 195 -4.85 -20.39 2.68
C SER A 195 -4.28 -19.28 3.55
N SER A 196 -3.02 -19.46 3.99
CA SER A 196 -2.29 -18.39 4.65
C SER A 196 -2.00 -17.27 3.64
N ARG A 197 -2.24 -16.03 4.03
CA ARG A 197 -1.98 -14.85 3.20
C ARG A 197 -1.33 -13.78 4.07
N ARG A 198 -0.33 -13.10 3.52
CA ARG A 198 0.31 -11.96 4.17
C ARG A 198 -0.71 -10.84 4.40
N ILE A 199 -0.71 -10.25 5.59
CA ILE A 199 -1.49 -9.03 5.88
C ILE A 199 -0.90 -7.86 5.07
N THR A 200 -1.72 -7.24 4.24
CA THR A 200 -1.29 -6.15 3.36
C THR A 200 -1.63 -4.77 3.93
N THR A 201 -2.65 -4.66 4.77
CA THR A 201 -3.18 -3.37 5.25
C THR A 201 -3.91 -3.55 6.57
N PHE A 202 -3.70 -2.62 7.50
CA PHE A 202 -4.52 -2.51 8.71
C PHE A 202 -5.63 -1.47 8.46
N VAL A 203 -6.86 -1.82 8.82
CA VAL A 203 -8.01 -0.92 8.68
C VAL A 203 -8.78 -0.89 10.00
N SER A 204 -9.28 0.29 10.38
CA SER A 204 -10.12 0.41 11.57
C SER A 204 -11.43 -0.38 11.38
N LYS A 205 -11.99 -0.89 12.49
CA LYS A 205 -13.25 -1.65 12.48
C LYS A 205 -14.39 -0.89 11.78
N LYS A 206 -14.47 0.43 12.02
CA LYS A 206 -15.44 1.32 11.35
C LYS A 206 -15.25 1.31 9.83
N ARG A 207 -14.02 1.51 9.34
CA ARG A 207 -13.72 1.53 7.91
C ARG A 207 -13.97 0.18 7.23
N PHE A 208 -13.75 -0.92 7.96
CA PHE A 208 -13.99 -2.26 7.48
C PHE A 208 -15.49 -2.56 7.29
N LEU A 209 -16.33 -2.12 8.24
CA LEU A 209 -17.80 -2.25 8.15
C LEU A 209 -18.42 -1.29 7.14
N ASP A 210 -17.91 -0.06 7.04
CA ASP A 210 -18.42 0.99 6.14
C ASP A 210 -17.90 0.85 4.69
N LYS A 211 -17.32 -0.30 4.32
CA LYS A 211 -16.69 -0.50 3.01
C LYS A 211 -17.66 -0.27 1.86
N ASP A 212 -18.89 -0.77 1.96
CA ASP A 212 -19.91 -0.61 0.91
C ASP A 212 -20.36 0.86 0.78
N VAL A 213 -20.44 1.58 1.90
CA VAL A 213 -20.74 3.03 1.91
C VAL A 213 -19.61 3.81 1.26
N LEU A 214 -18.35 3.43 1.52
CA LEU A 214 -17.19 4.04 0.87
C LEU A 214 -17.21 3.78 -0.64
N LEU A 215 -17.51 2.55 -1.07
CA LEU A 215 -17.62 2.21 -2.49
C LEU A 215 -18.72 3.04 -3.19
N GLN A 216 -19.88 3.24 -2.55
CA GLN A 216 -20.93 4.11 -3.08
C GLN A 216 -20.49 5.57 -3.19
N LYS A 217 -19.81 6.10 -2.17
CA LYS A 217 -19.26 7.48 -2.21
C LYS A 217 -18.22 7.64 -3.31
N MET A 218 -17.41 6.61 -3.54
CA MET A 218 -16.41 6.61 -4.60
C MET A 218 -17.05 6.59 -5.99
N ASP A 219 -18.01 5.69 -6.22
CA ASP A 219 -18.73 5.61 -7.49
C ASP A 219 -19.47 6.92 -7.80
N GLN A 220 -20.14 7.50 -6.80
CA GLN A 220 -20.78 8.81 -6.96
C GLN A 220 -19.76 9.91 -7.26
N PHE A 221 -18.63 9.96 -6.54
CA PHE A 221 -17.58 10.94 -6.81
C PHE A 221 -17.03 10.82 -8.23
N VAL A 222 -16.75 9.61 -8.71
CA VAL A 222 -16.24 9.39 -10.07
C VAL A 222 -17.27 9.84 -11.10
N LYS A 223 -18.56 9.57 -10.90
CA LYS A 223 -19.65 10.09 -11.75
C LYS A 223 -19.68 11.61 -11.78
N ASP A 224 -19.61 12.26 -10.62
CA ASP A 224 -19.64 13.73 -10.51
C ASP A 224 -18.38 14.36 -11.11
N ALA A 225 -17.22 13.74 -10.92
CA ALA A 225 -15.96 14.15 -11.53
C ALA A 225 -16.04 14.08 -13.06
N ARG A 226 -16.57 12.99 -13.61
CA ARG A 226 -16.79 12.83 -15.06
C ARG A 226 -17.72 13.90 -15.63
N VAL A 227 -18.77 14.29 -14.90
CA VAL A 227 -19.63 15.41 -15.29
C VAL A 227 -18.84 16.72 -15.26
N ALA A 228 -18.04 16.96 -14.22
CA ALA A 228 -17.19 18.15 -14.14
C ALA A 228 -16.20 18.22 -15.32
N PHE A 229 -15.63 17.09 -15.75
CA PHE A 229 -14.67 17.03 -16.85
C PHE A 229 -15.26 17.52 -18.18
N GLN A 230 -16.56 17.36 -18.40
CA GLN A 230 -17.23 17.85 -19.62
C GLN A 230 -17.19 19.37 -19.75
N GLY A 231 -17.00 20.10 -18.64
CA GLY A 231 -16.87 21.55 -18.61
C GLY A 231 -15.44 22.07 -18.83
N PHE A 232 -14.45 21.19 -18.96
CA PHE A 232 -13.04 21.55 -19.08
C PHE A 232 -12.39 20.85 -20.28
N ASP A 233 -11.38 21.50 -20.86
CA ASP A 233 -10.52 20.83 -21.82
C ASP A 233 -9.71 19.72 -21.09
N PRO A 234 -9.55 18.51 -21.66
CA PRO A 234 -8.71 17.46 -21.08
C PRO A 234 -7.27 17.91 -20.79
N LEU A 235 -6.74 18.84 -21.59
CA LEU A 235 -5.43 19.46 -21.41
C LEU A 235 -5.38 20.48 -20.26
N SER A 236 -6.50 20.73 -19.60
CA SER A 236 -6.64 21.61 -18.44
C SER A 236 -7.10 20.87 -17.18
N THR A 237 -7.24 19.55 -17.23
CA THR A 237 -7.62 18.72 -16.09
C THR A 237 -6.42 17.94 -15.56
N TYR A 238 -6.12 18.10 -14.27
CA TYR A 238 -4.94 17.52 -13.62
C TYR A 238 -5.31 16.79 -12.35
N ASN A 239 -4.62 15.69 -12.09
CA ASN A 239 -4.58 15.02 -10.81
C ASN A 239 -3.32 15.45 -10.03
N LEU A 240 -3.51 15.73 -8.74
CA LEU A 240 -2.47 16.14 -7.81
C LEU A 240 -2.40 15.19 -6.63
N ASP A 241 -1.19 14.89 -6.19
CA ASP A 241 -0.94 14.21 -4.94
C ASP A 241 0.51 14.35 -4.50
N GLN A 242 0.74 14.26 -3.20
CA GLN A 242 2.05 14.27 -2.61
C GLN A 242 2.47 12.86 -2.18
N SER A 243 3.77 12.55 -2.32
CA SER A 243 4.30 11.29 -1.81
C SER A 243 5.64 11.47 -1.13
N GLY A 244 5.76 10.90 0.07
CA GLY A 244 7.02 10.79 0.80
C GLY A 244 7.95 9.76 0.18
N PHE A 245 9.20 10.15 -0.04
CA PHE A 245 10.30 9.31 -0.48
C PHE A 245 11.39 9.34 0.58
N GLN A 246 11.79 8.18 1.08
CA GLN A 246 12.99 8.06 1.91
C GLN A 246 14.22 8.52 1.11
N LYS A 247 15.18 9.15 1.79
CA LYS A 247 16.42 9.62 1.16
C LYS A 247 17.20 8.49 0.50
N GLU A 248 17.12 7.28 1.06
CA GLU A 248 17.56 6.04 0.41
C GLU A 248 16.42 5.04 0.39
N LEU A 249 16.05 4.58 -0.81
CA LEU A 249 14.98 3.60 -1.01
C LEU A 249 15.58 2.25 -1.38
N PHE A 250 15.11 1.19 -0.70
CA PHE A 250 15.55 -0.19 -0.93
C PHE A 250 14.39 -1.16 -1.15
N THR A 251 14.70 -2.30 -1.76
CA THR A 251 13.90 -3.51 -1.64
C THR A 251 14.04 -4.12 -0.24
N LYS A 252 12.97 -4.73 0.28
CA LYS A 252 12.95 -5.35 1.61
C LYS A 252 13.41 -6.81 1.58
N ARG A 253 13.92 -7.29 0.45
CA ARG A 253 14.34 -8.69 0.23
C ARG A 253 15.64 -8.67 -0.54
N THR A 254 16.53 -9.59 -0.19
CA THR A 254 17.82 -9.79 -0.85
C THR A 254 18.12 -11.29 -0.93
N LEU A 255 19.01 -11.67 -1.83
CA LEU A 255 19.58 -13.01 -1.85
C LEU A 255 20.57 -13.14 -0.68
N ALA A 256 20.55 -14.31 -0.04
CA ALA A 256 21.45 -14.70 1.04
C ALA A 256 21.73 -16.20 0.96
N GLU A 257 22.74 -16.69 1.69
CA GLU A 257 23.04 -18.11 1.76
C GLU A 257 21.91 -18.88 2.47
N THR A 258 21.54 -20.04 1.94
CA THR A 258 20.48 -20.88 2.51
C THR A 258 20.78 -21.21 3.97
N GLY A 259 19.79 -21.00 4.85
CA GLY A 259 19.94 -21.21 6.30
C GLY A 259 20.43 -19.99 7.08
N THR A 260 20.65 -18.84 6.42
CA THR A 260 20.99 -17.60 7.13
C THR A 260 19.74 -16.98 7.76
N GLU A 261 19.67 -16.95 9.09
CA GLU A 261 18.53 -16.41 9.85
C GLU A 261 18.54 -14.87 9.93
N THR A 262 19.73 -14.26 10.00
CA THR A 262 19.89 -12.80 10.13
C THR A 262 20.61 -12.22 8.92
N ILE A 263 19.95 -11.30 8.21
CA ILE A 263 20.50 -10.64 7.02
C ILE A 263 20.82 -9.18 7.33
N GLU A 264 22.10 -8.83 7.25
CA GLU A 264 22.58 -7.46 7.40
C GLU A 264 22.95 -6.89 6.03
N ILE A 265 22.46 -5.68 5.73
CA ILE A 265 22.77 -4.96 4.49
C ILE A 265 23.43 -3.63 4.82
N VAL A 266 24.52 -3.31 4.12
CA VAL A 266 25.23 -2.05 4.28
C VAL A 266 24.36 -0.91 3.75
N THR A 267 24.14 0.10 4.59
CA THR A 267 23.50 1.35 4.19
C THR A 267 24.49 2.50 4.30
N SER A 268 24.33 3.51 3.45
CA SER A 268 25.28 4.63 3.40
C SER A 268 25.07 5.65 4.52
N SER A 269 23.88 5.67 5.15
CA SER A 269 23.60 6.42 6.37
C SER A 269 22.29 5.97 7.02
N ALA A 270 22.26 5.84 8.35
CA ALA A 270 21.02 5.66 9.12
C ALA A 270 20.01 6.80 8.92
N THR A 271 20.48 8.03 8.67
CA THR A 271 19.60 9.18 8.35
C THR A 271 19.00 9.07 6.95
N GLY A 272 19.63 8.32 6.05
CA GLY A 272 19.13 8.04 4.70
C GLY A 272 17.85 7.21 4.70
N ILE A 273 17.71 6.30 5.67
CA ILE A 273 16.58 5.36 5.79
C ILE A 273 15.43 5.99 6.59
N THR A 274 15.75 6.88 7.54
CA THR A 274 14.79 7.45 8.49
C THR A 274 14.20 8.78 8.05
N HIS A 275 14.92 9.56 7.22
CA HIS A 275 14.45 10.85 6.76
C HIS A 275 13.91 10.75 5.33
N SER A 276 12.85 11.52 5.07
CA SER A 276 12.20 11.59 3.77
C SER A 276 12.23 13.00 3.19
N TYR A 277 11.97 13.08 1.90
CA TYR A 277 11.59 14.27 1.15
C TYR A 277 10.23 14.00 0.49
N THR A 278 9.50 15.05 0.14
CA THR A 278 8.19 14.91 -0.51
C THR A 278 8.31 15.33 -1.96
N VAL A 279 7.66 14.57 -2.85
CA VAL A 279 7.49 14.96 -4.26
C VAL A 279 6.02 15.18 -4.55
N LEU A 280 5.72 16.14 -5.42
CA LEU A 280 4.36 16.46 -5.84
C LEU A 280 4.33 16.65 -7.38
N PRO A 281 4.03 15.57 -8.13
CA PRO A 281 3.80 15.63 -9.57
C PRO A 281 2.38 16.12 -9.90
N MET A 282 2.20 16.64 -11.11
CA MET A 282 0.87 16.84 -11.70
C MET A 282 0.69 15.91 -12.89
N LEU A 283 -0.36 15.10 -12.87
CA LEU A 283 -0.71 14.21 -13.97
C LEU A 283 -1.92 14.77 -14.71
N ARG A 284 -1.79 15.09 -15.98
CA ARG A 284 -2.89 15.57 -16.82
C ARG A 284 -3.79 14.43 -17.28
N LEU A 285 -5.04 14.73 -17.62
CA LEU A 285 -6.05 13.73 -18.02
C LEU A 285 -5.63 12.92 -19.25
N ASP A 286 -4.92 13.53 -20.20
CA ASP A 286 -4.34 12.86 -21.37
C ASP A 286 -3.08 12.04 -21.05
N GLY A 287 -2.72 11.88 -19.78
CA GLY A 287 -1.55 11.14 -19.33
C GLY A 287 -0.23 11.89 -19.47
N LEU A 288 -0.21 13.19 -19.76
CA LEU A 288 1.03 13.97 -19.69
C LEU A 288 1.39 14.27 -18.23
N LEU A 289 2.61 13.95 -17.81
CA LEU A 289 3.15 14.46 -16.54
C LEU A 289 3.69 15.86 -16.76
N HIS A 290 3.34 16.78 -15.87
CA HIS A 290 3.86 18.14 -15.93
C HIS A 290 5.40 18.13 -15.95
N PRO A 291 6.07 18.89 -16.83
CA PRO A 291 7.54 18.81 -16.99
C PRO A 291 8.32 19.14 -15.73
N LYS A 292 7.74 19.93 -14.82
CA LYS A 292 8.32 20.27 -13.51
C LYS A 292 7.73 19.39 -12.42
N LEU A 293 8.61 18.82 -11.59
CA LEU A 293 8.25 18.16 -10.33
C LEU A 293 8.54 19.08 -9.16
N TYR A 294 7.57 19.31 -8.28
CA TYR A 294 7.79 20.02 -7.04
C TYR A 294 8.37 19.09 -5.97
N VAL A 295 9.42 19.52 -5.27
CA VAL A 295 10.16 18.69 -4.33
C VAL A 295 10.48 19.47 -3.06
N VAL A 296 10.06 18.94 -1.92
CA VAL A 296 10.28 19.54 -0.60
C VAL A 296 11.30 18.73 0.19
N PHE A 297 12.42 19.38 0.52
CA PHE A 297 13.43 18.84 1.41
C PHE A 297 13.24 19.34 2.85
N ALA A 298 13.38 18.43 3.81
CA ALA A 298 13.54 18.79 5.22
C ALA A 298 14.97 19.30 5.47
N GLU A 299 15.09 20.57 5.85
CA GLU A 299 16.33 21.26 6.19
C GLU A 299 16.22 21.82 7.62
N PRO A 300 17.24 21.65 8.49
CA PRO A 300 17.17 22.09 9.89
C PRO A 300 16.83 23.58 10.08
N SER A 301 17.32 24.44 9.18
CA SER A 301 17.06 25.88 9.17
C SER A 301 15.71 26.24 8.53
N GLY A 302 15.09 25.31 7.82
CA GLY A 302 13.94 25.57 6.94
C GLY A 302 14.30 26.21 5.61
N SER A 303 15.58 26.30 5.25
CA SER A 303 16.01 26.89 3.98
C SER A 303 17.28 26.22 3.45
N PHE A 304 17.46 26.24 2.13
CA PHE A 304 18.69 25.73 1.54
C PHE A 304 19.91 26.59 1.92
N PRO A 305 21.10 26.00 2.03
CA PRO A 305 22.33 26.75 2.19
C PRO A 305 22.57 27.61 0.96
N GLN A 306 23.12 28.81 1.15
CA GLN A 306 23.45 29.71 0.05
C GLN A 306 24.74 29.29 -0.69
N ASN A 307 25.71 28.70 0.02
CA ASN A 307 27.01 28.33 -0.53
C ASN A 307 27.50 26.96 0.01
N PRO A 308 27.61 25.94 -0.84
CA PRO A 308 27.06 25.87 -2.20
C PRO A 308 25.52 25.79 -2.16
N PRO A 309 24.81 26.40 -3.13
CA PRO A 309 23.39 26.17 -3.31
C PRO A 309 23.15 24.71 -3.75
N PRO A 310 21.92 24.18 -3.60
CA PRO A 310 21.57 22.87 -4.13
C PRO A 310 21.83 22.77 -5.64
N TYR A 311 22.15 21.57 -6.10
CA TYR A 311 22.27 21.32 -7.54
C TYR A 311 21.02 21.79 -8.29
N ASN A 312 21.22 22.60 -9.33
CA ASN A 312 20.13 23.13 -10.14
C ASN A 312 19.73 22.12 -11.22
N ALA A 313 18.56 21.48 -11.06
CA ALA A 313 17.96 20.59 -12.03
C ALA A 313 16.77 21.27 -12.72
N PRO A 314 16.82 21.54 -14.05
CA PRO A 314 15.79 22.34 -14.72
C PRO A 314 14.37 21.77 -14.65
N ASN A 315 14.20 20.46 -14.48
CA ASN A 315 12.90 19.80 -14.39
C ASN A 315 12.38 19.64 -12.95
N LEU A 316 13.07 20.20 -11.96
CA LEU A 316 12.65 20.16 -10.56
C LEU A 316 12.43 21.59 -10.03
N VAL A 317 11.38 21.77 -9.24
CA VAL A 317 11.13 22.98 -8.45
C VAL A 317 11.42 22.62 -7.00
N LEU A 318 12.57 23.08 -6.52
CA LEU A 318 13.06 22.74 -5.18
C LEU A 318 12.54 23.74 -4.15
N ALA A 319 12.00 23.22 -3.05
CA ALA A 319 11.63 23.93 -1.86
C ALA A 319 12.25 23.28 -0.62
N ALA A 320 12.46 24.08 0.43
CA ALA A 320 12.99 23.63 1.71
C ALA A 320 12.09 24.11 2.83
N ALA A 321 11.92 23.28 3.85
CA ALA A 321 11.23 23.63 5.09
C ALA A 321 11.80 22.81 6.25
N LYS A 322 11.37 23.09 7.49
CA LYS A 322 11.85 22.36 8.67
C LYS A 322 11.44 20.88 8.66
N GLY A 323 10.32 20.57 8.01
CA GLY A 323 9.88 19.21 7.67
C GLY A 323 9.74 19.06 6.16
N HIS A 324 9.59 17.82 5.68
CA HIS A 324 9.34 17.57 4.26
C HIS A 324 7.86 17.55 3.89
N ILE A 325 6.98 17.32 4.86
CA ILE A 325 5.54 17.29 4.64
C ILE A 325 5.11 18.72 4.31
N MET A 326 4.28 18.85 3.27
CA MET A 326 3.79 20.16 2.85
C MET A 326 2.84 20.73 3.89
N GLY A 327 2.90 22.05 4.08
CA GLY A 327 1.89 22.82 4.82
C GLY A 327 1.31 23.90 3.92
N LYS A 328 0.55 24.83 4.51
CA LYS A 328 -0.10 25.92 3.76
C LYS A 328 0.88 26.78 2.93
N ASP A 329 2.05 27.12 3.48
CA ASP A 329 2.99 28.03 2.82
C ASP A 329 3.68 27.33 1.64
N LEU A 330 4.02 26.05 1.80
CA LEU A 330 4.57 25.23 0.72
C LEU A 330 3.54 24.92 -0.36
N MET A 331 2.25 24.85 0.00
CA MET A 331 1.17 24.74 -0.97
C MET A 331 1.06 26.04 -1.79
N ALA A 332 1.12 27.21 -1.16
CA ALA A 332 1.15 28.49 -1.87
C ALA A 332 2.34 28.57 -2.85
N ASP A 333 3.55 28.22 -2.40
CA ASP A 333 4.75 28.17 -3.25
C ASP A 333 4.59 27.19 -4.44
N PHE A 334 3.94 26.04 -4.21
CA PHE A 334 3.61 25.09 -5.28
C PHE A 334 2.66 25.68 -6.31
N PHE A 335 1.58 26.35 -5.88
CA PHE A 335 0.64 26.99 -6.80
C PHE A 335 1.33 28.09 -7.60
N GLU A 336 2.10 28.97 -6.95
CA GLU A 336 2.82 30.07 -7.60
C GLU A 336 3.83 29.57 -8.63
N ARG A 337 4.67 28.59 -8.27
CA ARG A 337 5.84 28.18 -9.07
C ARG A 337 5.58 27.02 -10.01
N VAL A 338 4.40 26.40 -9.95
CA VAL A 338 4.03 25.26 -10.81
C VAL A 338 2.67 25.48 -11.45
N VAL A 339 1.60 25.58 -10.66
CA VAL A 339 0.23 25.62 -11.20
C VAL A 339 -0.09 26.91 -11.95
N PHE A 340 0.40 28.06 -11.49
CA PHE A 340 0.14 29.37 -12.07
C PHE A 340 1.21 29.83 -13.07
N THR A 341 2.07 28.91 -13.50
CA THR A 341 3.03 29.16 -14.58
C THR A 341 2.35 29.20 -15.94
N ASP A 342 3.05 29.73 -16.94
CA ASP A 342 2.57 29.80 -18.32
C ASP A 342 2.50 28.41 -19.00
N ASP A 343 3.17 27.40 -18.44
CA ASP A 343 3.15 26.02 -18.92
C ASP A 343 1.81 25.30 -18.63
N VAL A 344 0.96 25.90 -17.79
CA VAL A 344 -0.34 25.37 -17.38
C VAL A 344 -1.44 26.28 -17.91
N ALA A 345 -2.56 25.69 -18.35
CA ALA A 345 -3.69 26.43 -18.87
C ALA A 345 -4.23 27.48 -17.87
N ASP A 346 -4.92 28.49 -18.39
CA ASP A 346 -5.47 29.57 -17.56
C ASP A 346 -6.72 29.17 -16.78
N ASP A 347 -7.46 28.15 -17.22
CA ASP A 347 -8.66 27.65 -16.52
C ASP A 347 -8.53 26.15 -16.29
N VAL A 348 -8.21 25.74 -15.07
CA VAL A 348 -7.87 24.34 -14.75
C VAL A 348 -8.78 23.70 -13.72
N LEU A 349 -9.00 22.39 -13.91
CA LEU A 349 -9.65 21.52 -12.96
C LEU A 349 -8.60 20.62 -12.29
N LEU A 350 -8.54 20.66 -10.96
CA LEU A 350 -7.64 19.87 -10.13
C LEU A 350 -8.42 18.78 -9.40
N VAL A 351 -7.97 17.54 -9.51
CA VAL A 351 -8.48 16.38 -8.78
C VAL A 351 -7.44 16.02 -7.73
N ALA A 352 -7.74 16.25 -6.46
CA ALA A 352 -6.80 16.06 -5.36
C ALA A 352 -7.34 15.10 -4.30
N ASP A 353 -6.45 14.59 -3.45
CA ASP A 353 -6.84 13.78 -2.29
C ASP A 353 -7.53 14.63 -1.22
N SER A 354 -7.93 13.99 -0.10
CA SER A 354 -8.69 14.67 0.94
C SER A 354 -7.87 15.58 1.87
N TRP A 355 -6.60 15.85 1.56
CA TRP A 355 -5.73 16.70 2.38
C TRP A 355 -6.35 18.10 2.62
N PRO A 356 -6.47 18.57 3.88
CA PRO A 356 -7.22 19.79 4.20
C PRO A 356 -6.75 21.06 3.49
N CYS A 357 -5.45 21.17 3.20
CA CYS A 357 -4.90 22.37 2.55
C CYS A 357 -5.49 22.61 1.16
N TRP A 358 -5.89 21.56 0.42
CA TRP A 358 -6.52 21.72 -0.89
C TRP A 358 -7.85 22.49 -0.89
N ARG A 359 -8.48 22.66 0.28
CA ARG A 359 -9.73 23.41 0.45
C ARG A 359 -9.52 24.85 0.93
N ARG A 360 -8.25 25.30 1.04
CA ARG A 360 -7.89 26.63 1.51
C ARG A 360 -7.84 27.61 0.35
N ASP A 361 -9.01 27.97 -0.16
CA ASP A 361 -9.15 28.93 -1.27
C ASP A 361 -8.46 30.26 -0.93
N ASP A 362 -8.49 30.69 0.34
CA ASP A 362 -7.79 31.87 0.84
C ASP A 362 -6.28 31.84 0.57
N VAL A 363 -5.65 30.67 0.69
CA VAL A 363 -4.21 30.49 0.44
C VAL A 363 -3.94 30.43 -1.05
N ILE A 364 -4.77 29.71 -1.82
CA ILE A 364 -4.62 29.61 -3.28
C ILE A 364 -4.83 30.98 -3.93
N ASP A 365 -5.84 31.72 -3.52
CA ASP A 365 -6.18 33.08 -3.99
C ASP A 365 -5.07 34.08 -3.69
N SER A 366 -4.35 33.92 -2.57
CA SER A 366 -3.27 34.85 -2.16
C SER A 366 -2.11 34.92 -3.16
N VAL A 367 -1.92 33.88 -3.96
CA VAL A 367 -0.87 33.78 -4.98
C VAL A 367 -1.42 33.66 -6.39
N ARG A 368 -2.75 33.74 -6.59
CA ARG A 368 -3.41 33.54 -7.88
C ARG A 368 -3.34 34.80 -8.75
N PRO A 369 -2.75 34.73 -9.95
CA PRO A 369 -2.81 35.83 -10.91
C PRO A 369 -4.25 36.06 -11.42
N PRO A 370 -4.63 37.29 -11.79
CA PRO A 370 -6.02 37.61 -12.21
C PRO A 370 -6.53 36.81 -13.42
N ASN A 371 -5.64 36.36 -14.32
CA ASN A 371 -6.00 35.59 -15.50
C ASN A 371 -6.15 34.08 -15.23
N LYS A 372 -5.68 33.59 -14.07
CA LYS A 372 -5.75 32.17 -13.71
C LYS A 372 -7.05 31.85 -12.96
N LYS A 373 -7.70 30.75 -13.33
CA LYS A 373 -8.86 30.15 -12.68
C LYS A 373 -8.54 28.71 -12.32
N VAL A 374 -8.87 28.33 -11.09
CA VAL A 374 -8.67 26.98 -10.56
C VAL A 374 -9.96 26.53 -9.92
N LYS A 375 -10.38 25.31 -10.27
CA LYS A 375 -11.40 24.56 -9.55
C LYS A 375 -10.77 23.29 -8.99
N THR A 376 -10.94 23.03 -7.70
CA THR A 376 -10.46 21.81 -7.07
C THR A 376 -11.65 20.90 -6.72
N ILE A 377 -11.59 19.64 -7.12
CA ILE A 377 -12.49 18.57 -6.65
C ILE A 377 -11.71 17.59 -5.79
N ILE A 378 -12.32 17.16 -4.68
CA ILE A 378 -11.64 16.43 -3.62
C ILE A 378 -12.14 14.99 -3.53
N ILE A 379 -11.22 14.05 -3.74
CA ILE A 379 -11.46 12.62 -3.57
C ILE A 379 -11.88 12.34 -2.11
N PRO A 380 -12.92 11.51 -1.87
CA PRO A 380 -13.36 11.18 -0.52
C PRO A 380 -12.25 10.55 0.33
N PRO A 381 -12.17 10.87 1.64
CA PRO A 381 -11.21 10.24 2.53
C PRO A 381 -11.29 8.72 2.51
N GLY A 382 -10.14 8.06 2.43
CA GLY A 382 -10.03 6.61 2.42
C GLY A 382 -10.22 5.95 1.05
N ALA A 383 -10.53 6.71 0.00
CA ALA A 383 -10.66 6.23 -1.37
C ALA A 383 -9.36 6.30 -2.20
N THR A 384 -8.33 6.97 -1.66
CA THR A 384 -7.05 7.29 -2.30
C THR A 384 -6.42 6.09 -3.03
N GLY A 385 -6.21 4.96 -2.34
CA GLY A 385 -5.61 3.77 -2.95
C GLY A 385 -6.43 3.05 -4.03
N GLN A 386 -7.64 3.52 -4.35
CA GLN A 386 -8.55 2.91 -5.31
C GLN A 386 -8.96 3.83 -6.46
N ILE A 387 -9.07 5.15 -6.23
CA ILE A 387 -9.46 6.12 -7.27
C ILE A 387 -8.54 7.36 -7.36
N GLN A 388 -7.35 7.35 -6.75
CA GLN A 388 -6.35 8.39 -6.95
C GLN A 388 -5.38 7.93 -8.07
N PRO A 389 -5.36 8.57 -9.27
CA PRO A 389 -4.50 8.18 -10.38
C PRO A 389 -2.99 8.09 -10.08
N LEU A 390 -2.39 9.11 -9.47
CA LEU A 390 -0.98 9.11 -9.04
C LEU A 390 -0.64 7.93 -8.10
N ASP A 391 -1.50 7.57 -7.16
CA ASP A 391 -1.28 6.41 -6.27
C ASP A 391 -1.37 5.07 -6.99
N ILE A 392 -2.45 4.87 -7.76
CA ILE A 392 -2.73 3.59 -8.42
C ILE A 392 -1.69 3.31 -9.51
N GLY A 393 -1.34 4.35 -10.27
CA GLY A 393 -0.56 4.23 -11.48
C GLY A 393 0.92 4.57 -11.32
N ILE A 394 1.24 5.69 -10.66
CA ILE A 394 2.50 6.43 -10.89
C ILE A 394 3.53 6.20 -9.77
N PHE A 395 3.19 6.46 -8.51
CA PHE A 395 4.16 6.48 -7.42
C PHE A 395 4.90 5.16 -7.23
N ARG A 396 4.23 4.03 -7.47
CA ARG A 396 4.87 2.71 -7.39
C ARG A 396 6.01 2.55 -8.39
N GLN A 397 5.80 2.94 -9.65
CA GLN A 397 6.87 2.87 -10.66
C GLN A 397 7.97 3.90 -10.36
N PHE A 398 7.60 5.09 -9.89
CA PHE A 398 8.56 6.13 -9.53
C PHE A 398 9.49 5.69 -8.39
N LYS A 399 8.92 5.17 -7.30
CA LYS A 399 9.69 4.64 -6.16
C LYS A 399 10.57 3.46 -6.59
N LYS A 400 10.08 2.57 -7.46
CA LYS A 400 10.89 1.47 -8.02
C LYS A 400 12.07 1.99 -8.86
N PHE A 401 11.87 3.06 -9.62
CA PHE A 401 12.93 3.64 -10.44
C PHE A 401 14.06 4.16 -9.55
N MET A 402 13.68 4.94 -8.53
CA MET A 402 14.62 5.46 -7.53
C MET A 402 15.34 4.34 -6.77
N LYS A 403 14.65 3.24 -6.41
CA LYS A 403 15.26 2.04 -5.81
C LYS A 403 16.33 1.44 -6.70
N ASN A 404 16.03 1.18 -7.98
CA ASN A 404 17.00 0.61 -8.91
C ASN A 404 18.26 1.48 -9.03
N LEU A 405 18.11 2.81 -9.07
CA LEU A 405 19.25 3.74 -9.09
C LEU A 405 20.06 3.68 -7.78
N THR A 406 19.37 3.67 -6.64
CA THR A 406 19.98 3.64 -5.30
C THR A 406 20.77 2.34 -5.08
N GLU A 407 20.17 1.19 -5.37
CA GLU A 407 20.78 -0.13 -5.21
C GLU A 407 21.96 -0.32 -6.17
N TYR A 408 21.85 0.17 -7.41
CA TYR A 408 22.98 0.16 -8.34
C TYR A 408 24.16 0.98 -7.79
N ALA A 409 23.88 2.20 -7.33
CA ALA A 409 24.90 3.11 -6.81
C ALA A 409 25.63 2.49 -5.60
N GLN A 410 24.90 1.95 -4.63
CA GLN A 410 25.53 1.33 -3.46
C GLN A 410 26.43 0.15 -3.82
N ARG A 411 26.01 -0.67 -4.78
CA ARG A 411 26.78 -1.86 -5.16
C ARG A 411 28.00 -1.54 -6.03
N LYS A 412 27.96 -0.49 -6.85
CA LYS A 412 28.96 -0.24 -7.91
C LYS A 412 29.68 1.10 -7.84
N GLU A 413 29.13 2.10 -7.16
CA GLU A 413 29.61 3.48 -7.15
C GLU A 413 29.95 3.91 -5.71
N LYS A 414 31.10 3.47 -5.20
CA LYS A 414 31.49 3.63 -3.77
C LYS A 414 31.50 5.08 -3.29
N ASP A 415 31.87 6.02 -4.16
CA ASP A 415 31.97 7.44 -3.82
C ASP A 415 30.63 8.18 -3.95
N PHE A 416 29.65 7.58 -4.61
CA PHE A 416 28.33 8.15 -4.75
C PHE A 416 27.50 7.85 -3.50
N LYS A 417 27.02 8.91 -2.83
CA LYS A 417 26.22 8.80 -1.61
C LYS A 417 24.75 9.09 -1.91
N PRO A 418 23.88 8.07 -2.03
CA PRO A 418 22.49 8.26 -2.48
C PRO A 418 21.66 9.15 -1.55
N HIS A 419 21.89 9.13 -0.23
CA HIS A 419 21.17 9.98 0.74
C HIS A 419 21.49 11.47 0.66
N GLN A 420 22.58 11.86 -0.02
CA GLN A 420 22.99 13.26 -0.06
C GLN A 420 22.06 14.05 -0.98
N ARG A 421 21.73 15.28 -0.59
CA ARG A 421 20.75 16.12 -1.30
C ARG A 421 21.02 16.20 -2.80
N ASP A 422 22.23 16.57 -3.23
CA ASP A 422 22.53 16.73 -4.66
C ASP A 422 22.49 15.39 -5.41
N SER A 423 22.87 14.29 -4.76
CA SER A 423 22.70 12.94 -5.31
C SER A 423 21.23 12.60 -5.53
N ILE A 424 20.37 12.92 -4.55
CA ILE A 424 18.91 12.76 -4.65
C ILE A 424 18.38 13.60 -5.79
N ILE A 425 18.73 14.89 -5.86
CA ILE A 425 18.27 15.81 -6.91
C ILE A 425 18.65 15.26 -8.29
N LYS A 426 19.89 14.80 -8.48
CA LYS A 426 20.33 14.19 -9.76
C LYS A 426 19.53 12.94 -10.10
N MET A 427 19.42 11.98 -9.18
CA MET A 427 18.66 10.74 -9.40
C MET A 427 17.18 11.03 -9.70
N LEU A 428 16.56 11.93 -8.92
CA LEU A 428 15.15 12.30 -9.04
C LEU A 428 14.89 13.03 -10.35
N SER A 429 15.77 13.96 -10.72
CA SER A 429 15.73 14.67 -12.00
C SER A 429 15.78 13.70 -13.18
N GLN A 430 16.68 12.70 -13.13
CA GLN A 430 16.78 11.68 -14.17
C GLN A 430 15.55 10.76 -14.21
N ALA A 431 15.13 10.23 -13.06
CA ALA A 431 13.99 9.32 -12.97
C ALA A 431 12.69 9.98 -13.43
N TYR A 432 12.42 11.20 -12.96
CA TYR A 432 11.22 11.95 -13.36
C TYR A 432 11.25 12.28 -14.85
N TRP A 433 12.39 12.76 -15.38
CA TRP A 433 12.54 13.02 -16.81
C TRP A 433 12.24 11.77 -17.65
N GLN A 434 12.81 10.61 -17.31
CA GLN A 434 12.50 9.35 -18.00
C GLN A 434 11.01 9.01 -17.94
N MET A 435 10.39 9.17 -16.77
CA MET A 435 8.96 8.93 -16.59
C MET A 435 8.07 9.90 -17.35
N CYS A 436 8.55 11.09 -17.71
CA CYS A 436 7.86 12.05 -18.58
C CYS A 436 7.99 11.70 -20.07
N SER A 437 8.72 10.65 -20.45
CA SER A 437 8.86 10.28 -21.87
C SER A 437 7.49 10.02 -22.52
N PRO A 438 7.28 10.47 -23.77
CA PRO A 438 6.05 10.21 -24.52
C PRO A 438 5.71 8.73 -24.65
N ILE A 439 6.71 7.84 -24.70
CA ILE A 439 6.49 6.39 -24.83
C ILE A 439 5.70 5.79 -23.65
N PHE A 440 5.65 6.50 -22.53
CA PHE A 440 4.94 6.07 -21.33
C PHE A 440 3.59 6.80 -21.14
N GLN A 441 3.13 7.60 -22.11
CA GLN A 441 1.88 8.35 -21.97
C GLN A 441 0.66 7.46 -21.76
N GLU A 442 0.54 6.38 -22.53
CA GLU A 442 -0.53 5.39 -22.39
C GLU A 442 -0.53 4.74 -20.99
N TRP A 443 0.64 4.44 -20.43
CA TRP A 443 0.75 3.89 -19.07
C TRP A 443 0.21 4.88 -18.02
N ARG A 444 0.41 6.18 -18.24
CA ARG A 444 -0.08 7.22 -17.34
C ARG A 444 -1.57 7.48 -17.54
N GLN A 445 -2.09 7.40 -18.76
CA GLN A 445 -3.53 7.41 -19.05
C GLN A 445 -4.25 6.25 -18.38
N TYR A 446 -3.63 5.06 -18.35
CA TYR A 446 -4.18 3.90 -17.67
C TYR A 446 -4.45 4.15 -16.17
N ALA A 447 -3.74 5.08 -15.53
CA ALA A 447 -4.00 5.48 -14.15
C ALA A 447 -5.39 6.14 -13.98
N TRP A 448 -5.81 6.97 -14.94
CA TRP A 448 -7.14 7.57 -14.97
C TRP A 448 -8.22 6.53 -15.27
N TYR A 449 -7.95 5.61 -16.21
CA TYR A 449 -8.85 4.49 -16.51
C TYR A 449 -9.05 3.59 -15.28
N SER A 450 -7.97 3.25 -14.58
CA SER A 450 -8.02 2.41 -13.37
C SER A 450 -8.82 3.05 -12.23
N GLY A 451 -8.83 4.38 -12.15
CA GLY A 451 -9.67 5.13 -11.21
C GLY A 451 -11.13 5.31 -11.66
N GLY A 452 -11.50 4.81 -12.85
CA GLY A 452 -12.86 4.89 -13.39
C GLY A 452 -13.24 6.22 -14.06
N TYR A 453 -12.28 7.14 -14.21
CA TYR A 453 -12.54 8.49 -14.72
C TYR A 453 -12.71 8.57 -16.24
N VAL A 454 -12.19 7.59 -16.97
CA VAL A 454 -12.29 7.50 -18.43
C VAL A 454 -12.69 6.08 -18.83
N ASP A 455 -13.48 5.94 -19.89
CA ASP A 455 -13.99 4.63 -20.34
C ASP A 455 -13.01 3.90 -21.27
N ILE A 456 -12.11 4.64 -21.90
CA ILE A 456 -11.17 4.09 -22.88
C ILE A 456 -9.91 3.62 -22.15
N CYS A 457 -9.71 2.31 -22.13
CA CYS A 457 -8.44 1.72 -21.71
C CYS A 457 -7.39 1.98 -22.79
N ALA A 458 -6.27 2.58 -22.42
CA ALA A 458 -5.13 2.72 -23.32
C ALA A 458 -4.58 1.34 -23.72
N PRO A 459 -3.96 1.20 -24.91
CA PRO A 459 -3.32 -0.04 -25.32
C PRO A 459 -2.31 -0.56 -24.29
N LYS A 460 -2.03 -1.87 -24.35
CA LYS A 460 -0.98 -2.47 -23.51
C LYS A 460 0.35 -1.80 -23.84
N CYS A 461 0.93 -1.15 -22.84
CA CYS A 461 2.16 -0.39 -22.94
C CYS A 461 3.18 -0.84 -21.90
N ASP A 462 4.46 -0.68 -22.22
CA ASP A 462 5.55 -0.97 -21.29
C ASP A 462 5.55 0.03 -20.14
N ARG A 463 5.70 -0.47 -18.91
CA ARG A 463 5.89 0.39 -17.74
C ARG A 463 7.33 0.91 -17.70
N PRO A 464 7.59 2.08 -17.08
CA PRO A 464 8.95 2.65 -17.02
C PRO A 464 10.01 1.67 -16.52
N ILE A 465 9.70 0.85 -15.52
CA ILE A 465 10.66 -0.12 -14.97
C ILE A 465 10.94 -1.26 -15.93
N GLN A 466 9.91 -1.78 -16.60
CA GLN A 466 10.08 -2.86 -17.58
C GLN A 466 10.91 -2.40 -18.77
N TYR A 467 10.70 -1.18 -19.24
CA TYR A 467 11.45 -0.62 -20.36
C TYR A 467 12.87 -0.20 -19.99
N CYS A 468 13.01 0.64 -18.96
CA CYS A 468 14.29 1.26 -18.60
C CYS A 468 15.25 0.27 -17.93
N PHE A 469 14.75 -0.79 -17.29
CA PHE A 469 15.55 -1.79 -16.57
C PHE A 469 15.25 -3.22 -17.03
N ASP A 470 14.99 -3.42 -18.32
CA ASP A 470 14.84 -4.76 -18.91
C ASP A 470 16.06 -5.64 -18.58
N ARG A 471 15.87 -6.96 -18.54
CA ARG A 471 16.92 -7.97 -18.26
C ARG A 471 18.13 -7.83 -19.19
N LYS A 472 17.96 -7.27 -20.39
CA LYS A 472 19.02 -7.05 -21.38
C LYS A 472 19.70 -5.68 -21.29
N VAL A 473 19.37 -4.86 -20.29
CA VAL A 473 19.97 -3.52 -20.11
C VAL A 473 21.45 -3.58 -19.74
N TYR A 474 21.89 -4.68 -19.11
CA TYR A 474 23.26 -4.88 -18.70
C TYR A 474 24.14 -5.30 -19.88
N GLY A 475 24.91 -4.36 -20.40
CA GLY A 475 25.79 -4.53 -21.54
C GLY A 475 26.79 -3.38 -21.64
N LYS A 476 27.30 -3.07 -22.84
CA LYS A 476 28.14 -1.89 -23.04
C LYS A 476 27.28 -0.62 -23.09
N CYS A 477 27.74 0.44 -22.42
CA CYS A 477 27.20 1.77 -22.63
C CYS A 477 27.28 2.16 -24.11
N GLN A 478 26.20 2.71 -24.65
CA GLN A 478 26.05 3.07 -26.06
C GLN A 478 26.32 4.55 -26.35
N LEU A 479 26.83 5.29 -25.36
CA LEU A 479 27.34 6.65 -25.57
C LEU A 479 28.77 6.62 -26.09
N SER A 480 29.09 7.55 -27.00
CA SER A 480 30.36 7.59 -27.71
C SER A 480 31.54 7.65 -26.73
N GLY A 481 32.55 6.81 -26.95
CA GLY A 481 33.75 6.74 -26.11
C GLY A 481 33.57 6.08 -24.73
N CYS A 482 32.35 5.72 -24.33
CA CYS A 482 32.11 5.11 -23.02
C CYS A 482 32.39 3.60 -23.04
N LYS A 483 33.22 3.12 -22.10
CA LYS A 483 33.54 1.69 -21.93
C LYS A 483 32.87 1.05 -20.69
N ARG A 484 32.07 1.83 -19.95
CA ARG A 484 31.40 1.35 -18.73
C ARG A 484 30.20 0.45 -19.07
N LEU A 485 29.78 -0.36 -18.10
CA LEU A 485 28.58 -1.17 -18.23
C LEU A 485 27.32 -0.30 -18.13
N SER A 486 26.36 -0.55 -19.01
CA SER A 486 25.05 0.08 -18.94
C SER A 486 24.20 -0.51 -17.82
N MET A 487 23.29 0.30 -17.30
CA MET A 487 22.35 -0.09 -16.24
C MET A 487 20.93 0.40 -16.46
N VAL A 488 20.74 1.37 -17.37
CA VAL A 488 19.44 1.92 -17.72
C VAL A 488 19.34 2.11 -19.22
N LYS A 489 18.17 1.82 -19.79
CA LYS A 489 17.82 2.16 -21.17
C LYS A 489 17.07 3.50 -21.16
N CYS A 490 17.58 4.46 -21.90
CA CYS A 490 16.96 5.78 -22.00
C CYS A 490 15.67 5.71 -22.83
N ALA A 491 14.56 6.17 -22.27
CA ALA A 491 13.24 6.22 -22.88
C ALA A 491 13.10 7.25 -24.01
N TYR A 492 14.11 8.10 -24.24
CA TYR A 492 14.10 9.10 -25.31
C TYR A 492 14.98 8.70 -26.51
N CYS A 493 16.22 8.28 -26.27
CA CYS A 493 17.13 7.87 -27.36
C CYS A 493 17.24 6.35 -27.54
N ALA A 494 16.53 5.56 -26.73
CA ALA A 494 16.57 4.09 -26.71
C ALA A 494 17.96 3.47 -26.45
N LYS A 495 18.97 4.28 -26.08
CA LYS A 495 20.33 3.82 -25.79
C LYS A 495 20.44 3.26 -24.38
N ASN A 496 21.24 2.21 -24.23
CA ASN A 496 21.68 1.67 -22.94
C ASN A 496 22.83 2.53 -22.40
N ILE A 497 22.67 3.09 -21.20
CA ILE A 497 23.57 4.10 -20.62
C ILE A 497 24.07 3.62 -19.25
N CYS A 498 25.33 3.93 -18.93
CA CYS A 498 25.92 3.63 -17.63
C CYS A 498 25.53 4.66 -16.56
N PHE A 499 25.70 4.30 -15.28
CA PHE A 499 25.34 5.16 -14.16
C PHE A 499 26.03 6.53 -14.19
N GLN A 500 27.32 6.55 -14.51
CA GLN A 500 28.09 7.80 -14.62
C GLN A 500 27.47 8.78 -15.60
N GLN A 501 27.21 8.33 -16.83
CA GLN A 501 26.69 9.19 -17.87
C GLN A 501 25.24 9.59 -17.58
N PHE A 502 24.45 8.64 -17.07
CA PHE A 502 23.04 8.88 -16.78
C PHE A 502 22.82 9.80 -15.57
N VAL A 503 23.35 9.44 -14.39
CA VAL A 503 23.10 10.13 -13.12
C VAL A 503 24.15 11.20 -12.83
N ILE A 504 25.44 10.88 -12.92
CA ILE A 504 26.50 11.79 -12.45
C ILE A 504 26.65 12.99 -13.40
N GLU A 505 26.73 12.70 -14.70
CA GLU A 505 26.82 13.68 -15.80
C GLU A 505 25.46 14.16 -16.28
N CYS A 506 24.37 13.61 -15.74
CA CYS A 506 23.00 14.03 -15.98
C CYS A 506 22.59 13.99 -17.47
N HIS A 507 22.67 12.81 -18.08
CA HIS A 507 22.28 12.60 -19.48
C HIS A 507 20.96 13.29 -19.86
N ARG A 508 20.99 14.02 -20.98
CA ARG A 508 19.83 14.53 -21.68
C ARG A 508 19.99 14.18 -23.15
N CYS A 509 18.91 13.80 -23.80
CA CYS A 509 18.90 13.65 -25.25
C CYS A 509 18.86 15.04 -25.86
N VAL A 510 19.82 15.32 -26.75
CA VAL A 510 19.82 16.51 -27.60
C VAL A 510 19.00 16.20 -28.84
#